data_AF-A0A535B6H5-F1
#
_entry.id   AF-A0A535B6H5-F1
#
_cell.length_a   1.000
_cell.length_b   1.000
_cell.length_c   1.000
_cell.angle_alpha   90.00
_cell.angle_beta   90.00
_cell.angle_gamma   90.00
#
_symmetry.space_group_name_H-M   'P 1'
#
loop_
_entity.id
_entity.type
_entity.pdbx_description
1 polymer ?
#
loop_
_entity_poly.entity_id
_entity_poly.type
_entity_poly.pdbx_seq_one_letter_code
_entity_poly.pdbx_strand_id
1 'polypeptide(L)'
;MGKDRMLNAKQLEAERRLIESSQRQPRHFGRLYDRYFERVYGFALTRAGDRTAAEDITAETFRQAFENLPRFEWRGVPFSAWLFRIAANAAADYFKRASREGSLPEAPGPTDDAWESRLIEVETRARLFELVRRLPKEQRQVIEMRFGKEKSVREVAQGMNKTEGAVKALQHRAIESLRARIGDQNE
;
A
#
# COMPACT_ATOMS: atom_id res chain seq x y z
N MET A 1 4.78 -17.93 15.53
CA MET A 1 4.35 -16.54 15.31
C MET A 1 5.45 -15.58 14.82
N GLY A 2 6.74 -15.75 15.18
CA GLY A 2 7.83 -14.86 14.70
C GLY A 2 8.26 -15.02 13.23
N LYS A 3 7.99 -16.16 12.60
CA LYS A 3 8.37 -16.43 11.20
C LYS A 3 7.63 -15.54 10.20
N ASP A 4 6.32 -15.36 10.34
CA ASP A 4 5.51 -14.57 9.39
C ASP A 4 5.86 -13.08 9.38
N ARG A 5 6.22 -12.50 10.53
CA ARG A 5 6.65 -11.10 10.61
C ARG A 5 8.07 -10.88 10.08
N MET A 6 8.96 -11.85 10.29
CA MET A 6 10.27 -11.87 9.64
C MET A 6 10.15 -12.06 8.13
N LEU A 7 9.22 -12.90 7.67
CA LEU A 7 8.91 -13.11 6.25
C LEU A 7 8.42 -11.81 5.61
N ASN A 8 7.45 -11.13 6.23
CA ASN A 8 6.91 -9.87 5.70
C ASN A 8 7.95 -8.72 5.68
N ALA A 9 8.75 -8.57 6.73
CA ALA A 9 9.82 -7.55 6.75
C ALA A 9 10.91 -7.83 5.70
N LYS A 10 11.34 -9.10 5.56
CA LYS A 10 12.30 -9.51 4.53
C LYS A 10 11.74 -9.33 3.12
N GLN A 11 10.44 -9.59 2.92
CA GLN A 11 9.75 -9.39 1.65
C GLN A 11 9.68 -7.91 1.28
N LEU A 12 9.37 -7.03 2.23
CA LEU A 12 9.35 -5.58 2.02
C LEU A 12 10.75 -5.01 1.75
N GLU A 13 11.78 -5.50 2.43
CA GLU A 13 13.17 -5.11 2.13
C GLU A 13 13.62 -5.60 0.75
N ALA A 14 13.26 -6.82 0.36
CA ALA A 14 13.56 -7.35 -0.97
C ALA A 14 12.81 -6.56 -2.06
N GLU A 15 11.56 -6.20 -1.81
CA GLU A 15 10.76 -5.35 -2.69
C GLU A 15 11.38 -3.95 -2.84
N ARG A 16 11.77 -3.31 -1.72
CA ARG A 16 12.48 -2.03 -1.72
C ARG A 16 13.78 -2.10 -2.53
N ARG A 17 14.62 -3.12 -2.30
CA ARG A 17 15.88 -3.28 -3.05
C ARG A 17 15.64 -3.44 -4.55
N LEU A 18 14.59 -4.16 -4.93
CA LEU A 18 14.22 -4.34 -6.33
C LEU A 18 13.85 -2.99 -6.96
N ILE A 19 13.04 -2.18 -6.27
CA ILE A 19 12.65 -0.83 -6.72
C ILE A 19 13.87 0.07 -6.88
N GLU A 20 14.73 0.17 -5.85
CA GLU A 20 15.95 0.98 -5.90
C GLU A 20 16.87 0.54 -7.03
N SER A 21 16.96 -0.77 -7.31
CA SER A 21 17.74 -1.30 -8.43
C SER A 21 17.16 -0.92 -9.79
N SER A 22 15.83 -0.90 -9.91
CA SER A 22 15.11 -0.52 -11.14
C SER A 22 15.14 0.99 -11.40
N GLN A 23 15.20 1.81 -10.34
CA GLN A 23 15.42 3.26 -10.45
C GLN A 23 16.81 3.58 -11.02
N ARG A 24 17.84 2.83 -10.61
CA ARG A 24 19.22 3.01 -11.10
C ARG A 24 19.44 2.40 -12.48
N GLN A 25 18.77 1.28 -12.76
CA GLN A 25 18.94 0.52 -14.00
C GLN A 25 17.55 0.19 -14.57
N PRO A 26 17.04 1.00 -15.52
CA PRO A 26 15.69 0.83 -16.06
C PRO A 26 15.40 -0.57 -16.60
N ARG A 27 16.42 -1.26 -17.12
CA ARG A 27 16.34 -2.67 -17.57
C ARG A 27 15.87 -3.66 -16.49
N HIS A 28 16.00 -3.34 -15.20
CA HIS A 28 15.52 -4.19 -14.12
C HIS A 28 14.01 -4.08 -13.88
N PHE A 29 13.34 -3.11 -14.51
CA PHE A 29 11.90 -2.94 -14.37
C PHE A 29 11.10 -4.19 -14.76
N GLY A 30 11.58 -5.00 -15.71
CA GLY A 30 10.94 -6.27 -16.09
C GLY A 30 10.65 -7.18 -14.89
N ARG A 31 11.52 -7.19 -13.87
CA ARG A 31 11.28 -7.98 -12.65
C ARG A 31 10.15 -7.43 -11.78
N LEU A 32 9.92 -6.12 -11.80
CA LEU A 32 8.74 -5.53 -11.17
C LEU A 32 7.50 -5.89 -11.97
N TYR A 33 7.56 -5.82 -13.29
CA TYR A 33 6.48 -6.25 -14.17
C TYR A 33 6.07 -7.70 -13.88
N ASP A 34 7.01 -8.66 -13.98
CA ASP A 34 6.75 -10.09 -13.75
C ASP A 34 6.12 -10.35 -12.37
N ARG A 35 6.51 -9.58 -11.35
CA ARG A 35 6.04 -9.75 -9.98
C ARG A 35 4.61 -9.23 -9.75
N TYR A 36 4.18 -8.20 -10.47
CA TYR A 36 2.89 -7.54 -10.22
C TYR A 36 1.89 -7.67 -11.36
N PHE A 37 2.30 -8.17 -12.53
CA PHE A 37 1.47 -8.27 -13.73
C PHE A 37 0.11 -8.91 -13.43
N GLU A 38 0.10 -10.13 -12.93
CA GLU A 38 -1.14 -10.88 -12.61
C GLU A 38 -2.10 -10.11 -11.69
N ARG A 39 -1.54 -9.36 -10.72
CA ARG A 39 -2.34 -8.60 -9.76
C ARG A 39 -2.96 -7.37 -10.41
N VAL A 40 -2.19 -6.65 -11.22
CA VAL A 40 -2.66 -5.47 -11.96
C VAL A 40 -3.64 -5.88 -13.05
N TYR A 41 -3.33 -6.93 -13.80
CA TYR A 41 -4.21 -7.48 -14.83
C TYR A 41 -5.53 -7.98 -14.26
N GLY A 42 -5.50 -8.74 -13.16
CA GLY A 42 -6.72 -9.18 -12.48
C GLY A 42 -7.58 -8.01 -11.99
N PHE A 43 -6.96 -6.94 -11.48
CA PHE A 43 -7.66 -5.71 -11.14
C PHE A 43 -8.31 -5.05 -12.36
N ALA A 44 -7.54 -4.88 -13.45
CA ALA A 44 -8.01 -4.28 -14.68
C ALA A 44 -9.16 -5.09 -15.31
N LEU A 45 -9.06 -6.42 -15.34
CA LEU A 45 -10.08 -7.33 -15.85
C LEU A 45 -11.38 -7.25 -15.04
N THR A 46 -11.27 -7.20 -13.70
CA THR A 46 -12.45 -7.03 -12.83
C THR A 46 -13.16 -5.70 -13.10
N ARG A 47 -12.38 -4.64 -13.40
CA ARG A 47 -12.91 -3.30 -13.64
C ARG A 47 -13.47 -3.10 -15.05
N ALA A 48 -12.83 -3.72 -16.03
CA ALA A 48 -13.12 -3.56 -17.46
C ALA A 48 -14.24 -4.50 -17.94
N GLY A 49 -14.32 -5.71 -17.41
CA GLY A 49 -15.27 -6.73 -17.83
C GLY A 49 -14.92 -7.46 -19.12
N ASP A 50 -13.97 -6.95 -19.91
CA ASP A 50 -13.43 -7.60 -21.10
C ASP A 50 -11.90 -7.63 -21.11
N ARG A 51 -11.34 -8.56 -21.88
CA ARG A 51 -9.90 -8.82 -21.92
C ARG A 51 -9.12 -7.72 -22.61
N THR A 52 -9.64 -7.16 -23.70
CA THR A 52 -8.94 -6.15 -24.50
C THR A 52 -8.71 -4.88 -23.68
N ALA A 53 -9.77 -4.38 -23.05
CA ALA A 53 -9.69 -3.22 -22.17
C ALA A 53 -8.78 -3.50 -20.95
N ALA A 54 -8.81 -4.72 -20.41
CA ALA A 54 -7.91 -5.10 -19.30
C ALA A 54 -6.43 -5.09 -19.70
N GLU A 55 -6.11 -5.58 -20.90
CA GLU A 55 -4.76 -5.55 -21.46
C GLU A 55 -4.28 -4.11 -21.66
N ASP A 56 -5.11 -3.24 -22.24
CA ASP A 56 -4.80 -1.83 -22.45
C ASP A 56 -4.56 -1.08 -21.13
N ILE A 57 -5.46 -1.23 -20.16
CA ILE A 57 -5.31 -0.62 -18.83
C ILE A 57 -4.04 -1.12 -18.14
N THR A 58 -3.74 -2.41 -18.26
CA THR A 58 -2.54 -3.00 -17.65
C THR A 58 -1.27 -2.45 -18.30
N ALA A 59 -1.22 -2.41 -19.63
CA ALA A 59 -0.10 -1.85 -20.38
C ALA A 59 0.12 -0.38 -20.01
N GLU A 60 -0.95 0.42 -19.96
CA GLU A 60 -0.90 1.82 -19.57
C GLU A 60 -0.44 2.00 -18.12
N THR A 61 -0.88 1.13 -17.20
CA THR A 61 -0.43 1.14 -15.80
C THR A 61 1.08 0.96 -15.71
N PHE A 62 1.62 -0.07 -16.38
CA PHE A 62 3.04 -0.36 -16.32
C PHE A 62 3.88 0.67 -17.09
N ARG A 63 3.35 1.27 -18.16
CA ARG A 63 3.97 2.40 -18.84
C ARG A 63 4.11 3.60 -17.91
N GLN A 64 3.01 4.03 -17.27
CA GLN A 64 3.05 5.13 -16.29
C GLN A 64 3.93 4.79 -15.09
N ALA A 65 3.90 3.55 -14.61
CA ALA A 65 4.76 3.11 -13.51
C ALA A 65 6.24 3.18 -13.91
N PHE A 66 6.61 2.74 -15.11
CA PHE A 66 7.98 2.83 -15.61
C PHE A 66 8.47 4.28 -15.67
N GLU A 67 7.66 5.19 -16.23
CA GLU A 67 7.99 6.61 -16.36
C GLU A 67 8.13 7.33 -15.01
N ASN A 68 7.28 6.96 -14.04
CA ASN A 68 7.26 7.62 -12.73
C ASN A 68 8.16 6.95 -11.69
N LEU A 69 8.67 5.73 -11.96
CA LEU A 69 9.52 5.00 -11.02
C LEU A 69 10.75 5.80 -10.55
N PRO A 70 11.46 6.58 -11.39
CA PRO A 70 12.61 7.37 -10.93
C PRO A 70 12.26 8.38 -9.81
N ARG A 71 11.01 8.83 -9.75
CA ARG A 71 10.52 9.78 -8.72
C ARG A 71 9.79 9.09 -7.57
N PHE A 72 9.61 7.77 -7.64
CA PHE A 72 8.94 7.02 -6.59
C PHE A 72 9.75 7.02 -5.30
N GLU A 73 9.10 7.36 -4.19
CA GLU A 73 9.71 7.32 -2.86
C GLU A 73 9.15 6.16 -2.04
N TRP A 74 10.05 5.29 -1.57
CA TRP A 74 9.66 4.21 -0.67
C TRP A 74 9.30 4.75 0.73
N ARG A 75 8.01 4.75 1.05
CA ARG A 75 7.49 5.22 2.34
C ARG A 75 7.21 4.10 3.36
N GLY A 76 7.54 2.85 3.01
CA GLY A 76 7.23 1.69 3.85
C GLY A 76 5.85 1.09 3.57
N VAL A 77 5.26 1.46 2.44
CA VAL A 77 4.00 0.93 1.91
C VAL A 77 4.34 -0.04 0.77
N PRO A 78 3.63 -1.18 0.63
CA PRO A 78 3.87 -2.11 -0.47
C PRO A 78 3.74 -1.44 -1.83
N PHE A 79 4.64 -1.76 -2.75
CA PHE A 79 4.67 -1.21 -4.11
C PHE A 79 3.35 -1.43 -4.87
N SER A 80 2.66 -2.54 -4.59
CA SER A 80 1.36 -2.83 -5.21
C SER A 80 0.31 -1.77 -4.93
N ALA A 81 0.37 -1.07 -3.77
CA ALA A 81 -0.56 0.01 -3.46
C ALA A 81 -0.41 1.18 -4.43
N TRP A 82 0.84 1.50 -4.78
CA TRP A 82 1.16 2.54 -5.75
C TRP A 82 0.74 2.13 -7.17
N LEU A 83 1.00 0.88 -7.57
CA LEU A 83 0.55 0.35 -8.86
C LEU A 83 -0.97 0.35 -9.02
N PHE A 84 -1.73 -0.01 -7.98
CA PHE A 84 -3.19 0.00 -8.05
C PHE A 84 -3.76 1.41 -8.17
N ARG A 85 -3.12 2.43 -7.58
CA ARG A 85 -3.53 3.81 -7.79
C ARG A 85 -3.32 4.25 -9.24
N ILE A 86 -2.20 3.87 -9.84
CA ILE A 86 -1.98 4.10 -11.28
C ILE A 86 -3.03 3.36 -12.11
N ALA A 87 -3.31 2.10 -11.79
CA ALA A 87 -4.28 1.29 -12.53
C ALA A 87 -5.71 1.82 -12.44
N ALA A 88 -6.13 2.32 -11.27
CA ALA A 88 -7.42 2.96 -11.09
C ALA A 88 -7.56 4.21 -11.97
N ASN A 89 -6.51 5.04 -12.02
CA ASN A 89 -6.48 6.23 -12.89
C ASN A 89 -6.50 5.84 -14.37
N ALA A 90 -5.70 4.85 -14.79
CA ALA A 90 -5.67 4.37 -16.16
C ALA A 90 -7.03 3.80 -16.61
N ALA A 91 -7.71 3.06 -15.73
CA ALA A 91 -9.06 2.56 -15.99
C ALA A 91 -10.08 3.70 -16.15
N ALA A 92 -10.06 4.69 -15.25
CA ALA A 92 -10.93 5.86 -15.34
C ALA A 92 -10.73 6.63 -16.66
N ASP A 93 -9.47 6.83 -17.07
CA ASP A 93 -9.13 7.48 -18.33
C ASP A 93 -9.57 6.65 -19.55
N TYR A 94 -9.42 5.33 -19.51
CA TYR A 94 -9.89 4.43 -20.55
C TYR A 94 -11.40 4.59 -20.79
N PHE A 95 -12.22 4.48 -19.74
CA PHE A 95 -13.67 4.61 -19.87
C PHE A 95 -14.12 6.01 -20.30
N LYS A 96 -13.42 7.05 -19.84
CA LYS A 96 -13.67 8.44 -20.27
C LYS A 96 -13.43 8.61 -21.77
N ARG A 97 -12.43 7.93 -22.34
CA ARG A 97 -12.18 7.92 -23.80
C ARG A 97 -13.21 7.08 -24.55
N ALA A 98 -13.46 5.86 -24.10
CA ALA A 98 -14.44 4.94 -24.69
C ALA A 98 -15.85 5.54 -24.78
N SER A 99 -16.28 6.26 -23.74
CA SER A 99 -17.55 6.99 -23.71
C SER A 99 -17.61 8.13 -24.73
N ARG A 100 -16.49 8.81 -25.02
CA ARG A 100 -16.43 9.87 -26.04
C ARG A 100 -16.46 9.31 -27.47
N GLU A 101 -15.94 8.11 -27.66
CA GLU A 101 -15.84 7.43 -28.96
C GLU A 101 -17.07 6.55 -29.29
N GLY A 102 -18.08 6.52 -28.42
CA GLY A 102 -19.33 5.77 -28.64
C GLY A 102 -19.18 4.25 -28.61
N SER A 103 -18.01 3.74 -28.20
CA SER A 103 -17.70 2.32 -28.09
C SER A 103 -17.66 1.94 -26.62
N LEU A 104 -18.82 1.78 -25.99
CA LEU A 104 -18.90 1.22 -24.64
C LEU A 104 -19.09 -0.30 -24.75
N PRO A 105 -18.14 -1.13 -24.28
CA PRO A 105 -18.50 -2.43 -23.77
C PRO A 105 -19.50 -2.22 -22.63
N GLU A 106 -20.50 -3.10 -22.49
CA GLU A 106 -21.29 -3.18 -21.26
C GLU A 106 -20.33 -3.48 -20.11
N ALA A 107 -19.90 -2.43 -19.40
CA ALA A 107 -19.13 -2.60 -18.19
C ALA A 107 -20.00 -3.38 -17.20
N PRO A 108 -19.52 -4.49 -16.62
CA PRO A 108 -20.20 -5.07 -15.48
C PRO A 108 -20.31 -3.97 -14.43
N GLY A 109 -21.53 -3.77 -13.90
CA GLY A 109 -21.79 -2.83 -12.82
C GLY A 109 -20.83 -3.06 -11.65
N PRO A 110 -20.65 -2.05 -10.78
CA PRO A 110 -19.63 -2.07 -9.74
C PRO A 110 -19.73 -3.36 -8.91
N THR A 111 -18.72 -4.22 -9.04
CA THR A 111 -18.47 -5.29 -8.07
C THR A 111 -17.60 -4.68 -6.96
N ASP A 112 -18.18 -3.70 -6.26
CA ASP A 112 -17.45 -2.72 -5.44
C ASP A 112 -16.95 -3.28 -4.09
N ASP A 113 -17.72 -4.12 -3.39
CA ASP A 113 -17.48 -4.25 -1.94
C ASP A 113 -16.16 -4.92 -1.53
N ALA A 114 -15.69 -5.94 -2.24
CA ALA A 114 -14.55 -6.74 -1.77
C ALA A 114 -13.19 -6.11 -2.08
N TRP A 115 -13.06 -5.43 -3.23
CA TRP A 115 -11.79 -4.89 -3.70
C TRP A 115 -11.64 -3.40 -3.46
N GLU A 116 -12.73 -2.63 -3.46
CA GLU A 116 -12.71 -1.27 -2.95
C GLU A 116 -12.40 -1.29 -1.45
N SER A 117 -13.00 -2.21 -0.68
CA SER A 117 -12.58 -2.47 0.71
C SER A 117 -11.11 -2.85 0.83
N ARG A 118 -10.55 -3.62 -0.11
CA ARG A 118 -9.13 -4.01 -0.07
C ARG A 118 -8.19 -2.88 -0.48
N LEU A 119 -8.60 -2.03 -1.42
CA LEU A 119 -7.87 -0.84 -1.83
C LEU A 119 -7.91 0.22 -0.73
N ILE A 120 -9.10 0.46 -0.15
CA ILE A 120 -9.32 1.27 1.06
C ILE A 120 -8.53 0.68 2.22
N GLU A 121 -8.49 -0.63 2.42
CA GLU A 121 -7.72 -1.25 3.50
C GLU A 121 -6.21 -1.05 3.27
N VAL A 122 -5.73 -1.21 2.03
CA VAL A 122 -4.33 -1.00 1.68
C VAL A 122 -3.95 0.49 1.83
N GLU A 123 -4.81 1.41 1.41
CA GLU A 123 -4.62 2.86 1.53
C GLU A 123 -4.73 3.32 3.00
N THR A 124 -5.69 2.78 3.75
CA THR A 124 -5.87 3.02 5.19
C THR A 124 -4.67 2.48 5.97
N ARG A 125 -4.19 1.27 5.65
CA ARG A 125 -2.96 0.71 6.23
C ARG A 125 -1.75 1.57 5.88
N ALA A 126 -1.63 2.00 4.62
CA ALA A 126 -0.56 2.89 4.18
C ALA A 126 -0.56 4.22 4.94
N ARG A 127 -1.73 4.84 5.08
CA ARG A 127 -1.95 6.09 5.83
C ARG A 127 -1.63 5.88 7.31
N LEU A 128 -2.08 4.78 7.91
CA LEU A 128 -1.79 4.44 9.30
C LEU A 128 -0.29 4.25 9.53
N PHE A 129 0.42 3.58 8.62
CA PHE A 129 1.88 3.43 8.69
C PHE A 129 2.59 4.78 8.67
N GLU A 130 2.21 5.70 7.78
CA GLU A 130 2.76 7.06 7.74
C GLU A 130 2.49 7.85 9.02
N LEU A 131 1.27 7.76 9.57
CA LEU A 131 0.92 8.41 10.83
C LEU A 131 1.74 7.86 12.00
N VAL A 132 1.94 6.53 12.07
CA VAL A 132 2.79 5.88 13.07
C VAL A 132 4.24 6.33 12.96
N ARG A 133 4.77 6.51 11.73
CA ARG A 133 6.14 7.01 11.52
C ARG A 133 6.36 8.42 12.07
N ARG A 134 5.32 9.25 12.03
CA ARG A 134 5.31 10.64 12.52
C ARG A 134 5.09 10.77 14.05
N LEU A 135 4.84 9.67 14.75
CA LEU A 135 4.74 9.70 16.21
C LEU A 135 6.12 9.99 16.85
N PRO A 136 6.12 10.60 18.06
CA PRO A 136 7.32 10.68 18.88
C PRO A 136 7.99 9.31 19.05
N LYS A 137 9.33 9.28 19.06
CA LYS A 137 10.15 8.05 19.02
C LYS A 137 9.69 6.97 20.00
N GLU A 138 9.44 7.33 21.26
CA GLU A 138 9.02 6.38 22.30
C GLU A 138 7.59 5.84 22.06
N GLN A 139 6.67 6.70 21.61
CA GLN A 139 5.31 6.31 21.27
C GLN A 139 5.30 5.35 20.08
N ARG A 140 6.06 5.68 19.03
CA ARG A 140 6.24 4.81 17.86
C ARG A 140 6.80 3.44 18.25
N GLN A 141 7.85 3.41 19.08
CA GLN A 141 8.43 2.14 19.56
C GLN A 141 7.41 1.28 20.32
N VAL A 142 6.57 1.88 21.16
CA VAL A 142 5.51 1.13 21.86
C VAL A 142 4.51 0.54 20.87
N ILE A 143 4.04 1.32 19.88
CA ILE A 143 3.10 0.83 18.86
C ILE A 143 3.72 -0.29 18.00
N GLU A 144 4.94 -0.10 17.53
CA GLU A 144 5.67 -1.10 16.74
C GLU A 144 5.92 -2.40 17.50
N MET A 145 6.12 -2.34 18.82
CA MET A 145 6.31 -3.54 19.62
C MET A 145 5.01 -4.21 20.05
N ARG A 146 3.99 -3.43 20.42
CA ARG A 146 2.68 -3.94 20.87
C ARG A 146 1.84 -4.52 19.73
N PHE A 147 1.69 -3.77 18.64
CA PHE A 147 0.79 -4.11 17.53
C PHE A 147 1.54 -4.57 16.30
N GLY A 148 2.75 -4.04 16.13
CA GLY A 148 3.69 -4.72 15.26
C GLY A 148 4.03 -6.06 15.90
N LYS A 149 5.01 -6.11 16.80
CA LYS A 149 5.63 -7.35 17.29
C LYS A 149 4.79 -8.21 18.24
N GLU A 150 3.52 -7.86 18.44
CA GLU A 150 2.57 -8.59 19.30
C GLU A 150 3.11 -8.86 20.72
N LYS A 151 4.07 -8.05 21.18
CA LYS A 151 4.68 -8.21 22.50
C LYS A 151 3.70 -7.79 23.59
N SER A 152 3.66 -8.49 24.71
CA SER A 152 2.93 -8.08 25.92
C SER A 152 3.45 -6.75 26.47
N VAL A 153 2.63 -6.06 27.26
CA VAL A 153 3.04 -4.79 27.92
C VAL A 153 4.31 -5.00 28.74
N ARG A 154 4.43 -6.15 29.42
CA ARG A 154 5.61 -6.54 30.19
C ARG A 154 6.87 -6.67 29.34
N GLU A 155 6.79 -7.35 28.20
CA GLU A 155 7.94 -7.51 27.29
C GLU A 155 8.37 -6.18 26.64
N VAL A 156 7.41 -5.28 26.40
CA VAL A 156 7.69 -3.92 25.91
C VAL A 156 8.35 -3.08 26.99
N ALA A 157 7.88 -3.17 28.23
CA ALA A 157 8.45 -2.49 29.39
C ALA A 157 9.91 -2.91 29.61
N GLN A 158 10.17 -4.22 29.60
CA GLN A 158 11.53 -4.78 29.65
C GLN A 158 12.38 -4.31 28.47
N GLY A 159 11.86 -4.39 27.23
CA GLY A 159 12.59 -4.01 26.03
C GLY A 159 12.90 -2.52 25.91
N MET A 160 12.19 -1.65 26.62
CA MET A 160 12.41 -0.20 26.65
C MET A 160 13.06 0.30 27.93
N ASN A 161 13.36 -0.58 28.88
CA ASN A 161 13.80 -0.22 30.23
C ASN A 161 12.84 0.80 30.90
N LYS A 162 11.53 0.51 30.85
CA LYS A 162 10.46 1.34 31.43
C LYS A 162 9.55 0.48 32.30
N THR A 163 8.69 1.11 33.10
CA THR A 163 7.63 0.41 33.83
C THR A 163 6.46 0.07 32.91
N GLU A 164 5.69 -0.96 33.25
CA GLU A 164 4.47 -1.30 32.50
C GLU A 164 3.47 -0.14 32.48
N GLY A 165 3.38 0.64 33.56
CA GLY A 165 2.55 1.85 33.62
C GLY A 165 3.00 2.92 32.61
N ALA A 166 4.30 3.16 32.47
CA ALA A 166 4.84 4.08 31.48
C ALA A 166 4.56 3.62 30.04
N VAL A 167 4.64 2.30 29.78
CA VAL A 167 4.28 1.72 28.48
C VAL A 167 2.80 1.89 28.17
N LYS A 168 1.90 1.64 29.13
CA LYS A 168 0.45 1.86 28.96
C LYS A 168 0.15 3.33 28.66
N ALA A 169 0.78 4.26 29.35
CA ALA A 169 0.62 5.70 29.12
C ALA A 169 1.17 6.16 27.76
N LEU A 170 2.29 5.59 27.30
CA LEU A 170 2.82 5.84 25.95
C LEU A 170 1.90 5.26 24.87
N GLN A 171 1.37 4.05 25.08
CA GLN A 171 0.42 3.42 24.16
C GLN A 171 -0.86 4.26 24.03
N HIS A 172 -1.40 4.74 25.16
CA HIS A 172 -2.59 5.59 25.17
C HIS A 172 -2.38 6.87 24.35
N ARG A 173 -1.31 7.63 24.66
CA ARG A 173 -0.98 8.89 23.96
C ARG A 173 -0.71 8.68 22.47
N ALA A 174 -0.09 7.56 22.11
CA ALA A 174 0.13 7.19 20.72
C ALA A 174 -1.21 6.97 19.99
N ILE A 175 -2.15 6.23 20.60
CA ILE A 175 -3.47 5.98 20.02
C ILE A 175 -4.28 7.27 19.89
N GLU A 176 -4.26 8.15 20.89
CA GLU A 176 -4.92 9.47 20.81
C GLU A 176 -4.34 10.33 19.70
N SER A 177 -3.02 10.38 19.57
CA SER A 177 -2.34 11.14 18.52
C SER A 177 -2.68 10.61 17.11
N LEU A 178 -2.81 9.29 16.96
CA LEU A 178 -3.23 8.69 15.70
C LEU A 178 -4.71 8.98 15.41
N ARG A 179 -5.60 8.88 16.41
CA ARG A 179 -7.03 9.18 16.26
C ARG A 179 -7.27 10.63 15.84
N ALA A 180 -6.63 11.59 16.51
CA ALA A 180 -6.75 13.01 16.18
C ALA A 180 -6.37 13.27 14.71
N ARG A 181 -5.27 12.67 14.25
CA ARG A 181 -4.77 12.86 12.87
C ARG A 181 -5.57 12.11 11.80
N ILE A 182 -6.34 11.10 12.18
CA ILE A 182 -7.29 10.42 11.29
C ILE A 182 -8.58 11.25 11.15
N GLY A 183 -9.04 11.88 12.24
CA GLY A 183 -10.23 12.73 12.26
C GLY A 183 -10.06 14.05 11.50
N ASP A 184 -8.91 14.71 11.64
CA ASP A 184 -8.59 16.04 11.04
C ASP A 184 -8.48 16.06 9.50
N GLN A 185 -8.62 14.90 8.84
CA GLN A 185 -8.37 14.75 7.39
C GLN A 185 -9.59 14.20 6.63
N ASN A 186 -10.74 14.09 7.31
CA ASN A 186 -12.02 13.64 6.74
C ASN A 186 -13.06 14.79 6.67
N GLU A 187 -12.66 16.03 6.94
CA GLU A 187 -13.35 17.27 6.54
C GLU A 187 -12.63 17.89 5.33
#